data_AF-A0A7X1NXR6-F1
#
_entry.id   AF-A0A7X1NXR6-F1
#
_cell.length_a   1.000
_cell.length_b   1.000
_cell.length_c   1.000
_cell.angle_alpha   90.00
_cell.angle_beta   90.00
_cell.angle_gamma   90.00
#
_symmetry.space_group_name_H-M   'P 1'
#
loop_
_entity.id
_entity.type
_entity.pdbx_description
1 polymer ?
#
loop_
_entity_poly.entity_id
_entity_poly.type
_entity_poly.pdbx_seq_one_letter_code
_entity_poly.pdbx_strand_id
1 'polypeptide(L)'
;MSHPAYAPAPDVRVRVEVSYLAAHSAAGRHLFAYVIRIENHSDDTWQLLTRHWDIVDGSGRHTVVDGEGVVGEQPVLAPGGVFVYDSFVTLEDPPGQMSGHYVMQDAWGVRARVPVPAFGLVGAAGGRTLN
;
A
#
# COMPACT_ATOMS: atom_id res chain seq x y z
N MET A 1 11.74 -17.89 19.52
CA MET A 1 10.49 -17.42 18.89
C MET A 1 10.71 -17.50 17.39
N SER A 2 10.14 -18.51 16.73
CA SER A 2 10.34 -18.74 15.31
C SER A 2 9.52 -17.72 14.53
N HIS A 3 10.17 -16.82 13.79
CA HIS A 3 9.46 -16.09 12.74
C HIS A 3 8.87 -17.14 11.79
N PRO A 4 7.59 -17.05 11.37
CA PRO A 4 7.12 -17.90 10.31
C PRO A 4 8.04 -17.67 9.11
N ALA A 5 8.65 -18.75 8.62
CA ALA A 5 9.46 -18.68 7.41
C ALA A 5 8.49 -18.36 6.26
N TYR A 6 8.63 -17.17 5.69
CA TYR A 6 7.89 -16.81 4.49
C TYR A 6 8.57 -17.45 3.28
N ALA A 7 7.76 -18.01 2.39
CA ALA A 7 8.22 -18.41 1.07
C ALA A 7 8.63 -17.16 0.25
N PRO A 8 9.39 -17.35 -0.85
CA PRO A 8 9.60 -16.31 -1.83
C PRO A 8 8.27 -15.69 -2.29
N ALA A 9 8.29 -14.39 -2.61
CA ALA A 9 7.10 -13.71 -3.10
C ALA A 9 6.62 -14.36 -4.43
N PRO A 10 5.33 -14.71 -4.56
CA PRO A 10 4.77 -15.13 -5.85
C PRO A 10 4.79 -13.96 -6.85
N ASP A 11 4.54 -14.23 -8.15
CA ASP A 11 4.31 -13.16 -9.15
C ASP A 11 2.93 -12.52 -8.94
N VAL A 12 2.78 -11.81 -7.82
CA VAL A 12 1.65 -10.95 -7.53
C VAL A 12 2.15 -9.52 -7.58
N ARG A 13 1.59 -8.71 -8.49
CA ARG A 13 2.04 -7.34 -8.74
C ARG A 13 1.12 -6.37 -8.06
N VAL A 14 1.72 -5.38 -7.39
CA VAL A 14 1.01 -4.29 -6.76
C VAL A 14 1.36 -2.99 -7.47
N ARG A 15 0.34 -2.29 -7.95
CA ARG A 15 0.45 -0.94 -8.53
C ARG A 15 -0.29 0.04 -7.65
N VAL A 16 0.28 1.24 -7.53
CA VAL A 16 -0.30 2.31 -6.71
C VAL A 16 -0.42 3.57 -7.55
N GLU A 17 -1.60 4.16 -7.54
CA GLU A 17 -1.87 5.49 -8.05
C GLU A 17 -2.22 6.39 -6.86
N VAL A 18 -1.61 7.56 -6.77
CA VAL A 18 -1.79 8.48 -5.63
C VAL A 18 -2.18 9.86 -6.12
N SER A 19 -3.05 10.52 -5.36
CA SER A 19 -3.52 11.88 -5.62
C SER A 19 -3.57 12.69 -4.32
N TYR A 20 -3.14 13.96 -4.41
CA TYR A 20 -3.27 14.90 -3.30
C TYR A 20 -4.64 15.58 -3.34
N LEU A 21 -5.39 15.49 -2.24
CA LEU A 21 -6.74 16.06 -2.12
C LEU A 21 -6.69 17.46 -1.51
N ALA A 22 -6.31 18.45 -2.32
CA ALA A 22 -6.11 19.84 -1.87
C ALA A 22 -7.35 20.44 -1.18
N ALA A 23 -8.56 20.18 -1.70
CA ALA A 23 -9.81 20.67 -1.12
C ALA A 23 -10.14 20.12 0.28
N HIS A 24 -9.53 18.99 0.66
CA HIS A 24 -9.72 18.32 1.96
C HIS A 24 -8.48 18.43 2.87
N SER A 25 -7.49 19.22 2.44
CA SER A 25 -6.23 19.41 3.14
C SER A 25 -6.17 20.80 3.79
N ALA A 26 -5.50 20.89 4.93
CA ALA A 26 -5.28 22.11 5.68
C ALA A 26 -3.85 22.10 6.27
N ALA A 27 -3.43 23.22 6.88
CA ALA A 27 -2.14 23.29 7.55
C ALA A 27 -2.00 22.17 8.60
N GLY A 28 -0.91 21.41 8.52
CA GLY A 28 -0.66 20.26 9.41
C GLY A 28 -1.54 19.04 9.15
N ARG A 29 -2.34 19.04 8.07
CA ARG A 29 -3.23 17.92 7.70
C ARG A 29 -3.36 17.82 6.19
N HIS A 30 -2.48 17.05 5.57
CA HIS A 30 -2.41 16.83 4.13
C HIS A 30 -3.01 15.46 3.78
N LEU A 31 -4.13 15.46 3.06
CA LEU A 31 -4.86 14.26 2.70
C LEU A 31 -4.44 13.76 1.31
N PHE A 32 -4.05 12.49 1.24
CA PHE A 32 -3.74 11.79 0.00
C PHE A 32 -4.71 10.63 -0.17
N ALA A 33 -5.34 10.53 -1.34
CA ALA A 33 -6.07 9.34 -1.75
C ALA A 33 -5.17 8.48 -2.62
N TYR A 34 -5.24 7.16 -2.46
CA TYR A 34 -4.55 6.22 -3.31
C TYR A 34 -5.47 5.09 -3.76
N VAL A 35 -5.22 4.62 -4.97
CA VAL A 35 -5.84 3.43 -5.55
C VAL A 35 -4.76 2.37 -5.69
N ILE A 36 -5.00 1.19 -5.13
CA ILE A 36 -4.09 0.05 -5.22
C ILE A 36 -4.73 -1.04 -6.05
N ARG A 37 -3.97 -1.54 -7.02
CA ARG A 37 -4.32 -2.67 -7.86
C ARG A 37 -3.38 -3.83 -7.58
N ILE A 38 -3.94 -4.98 -7.21
CA ILE A 38 -3.24 -6.22 -6.92
C ILE A 38 -3.61 -7.22 -8.01
N GLU A 39 -2.60 -7.75 -8.71
CA GLU A 39 -2.79 -8.64 -9.85
C GLU A 39 -2.01 -9.93 -9.61
N ASN A 40 -2.70 -11.07 -9.61
CA ASN A 40 -2.05 -12.37 -9.48
C ASN A 40 -1.67 -12.91 -10.87
N HIS A 41 -0.37 -12.93 -11.16
CA HIS A 41 0.20 -13.50 -12.38
C HIS A 41 0.84 -14.88 -12.15
N SER A 42 0.77 -15.41 -10.93
CA SER A 42 1.21 -16.77 -10.62
C SER A 42 0.15 -17.82 -10.99
N ASP A 43 0.55 -19.09 -10.98
CA ASP A 43 -0.32 -20.23 -11.27
C ASP A 43 -1.14 -20.70 -10.05
N ASP A 44 -0.88 -20.14 -8.87
CA ASP A 44 -1.54 -20.50 -7.61
C ASP A 44 -2.57 -19.45 -7.19
N THR A 45 -3.56 -19.87 -6.40
CA THR A 45 -4.52 -18.95 -5.77
C THR A 45 -3.96 -18.44 -4.45
N TRP A 46 -4.04 -17.12 -4.23
CA TRP A 46 -3.53 -16.46 -3.03
C TRP A 46 -4.60 -15.61 -2.35
N GLN A 47 -4.73 -15.74 -1.03
CA GLN A 47 -5.57 -14.88 -0.21
C GLN A 47 -4.71 -13.83 0.51
N LEU A 48 -5.10 -12.56 0.44
CA LEU A 48 -4.51 -11.48 1.25
C LEU A 48 -5.03 -11.57 2.68
N LEU A 49 -4.13 -11.73 3.65
CA LEU A 49 -4.48 -11.87 5.07
C LEU A 49 -4.30 -10.58 5.84
N THR A 50 -3.14 -9.96 5.71
CA THR A 50 -2.77 -8.74 6.45
C THR A 50 -1.98 -7.78 5.57
N ARG A 51 -1.98 -6.52 5.98
CA ARG A 51 -1.16 -5.44 5.40
C ARG A 51 -0.20 -4.90 6.45
N HIS A 52 0.96 -4.47 5.99
CA HIS A 52 1.95 -3.73 6.74
C HIS A 52 2.35 -2.52 5.92
N TRP A 53 2.31 -1.33 6.53
CA TRP A 53 2.74 -0.08 5.93
C TRP A 53 3.83 0.58 6.76
N ASP A 54 4.87 1.01 6.07
CA ASP A 54 5.89 1.94 6.55
C ASP A 54 5.63 3.31 5.90
N ILE A 55 5.42 4.32 6.73
CA ILE A 55 5.12 5.68 6.29
C ILE A 55 6.18 6.60 6.88
N VAL A 56 6.91 7.32 6.03
CA VAL A 56 7.89 8.33 6.45
C VAL A 56 7.45 9.68 5.93
N ASP A 57 7.37 10.68 6.80
CA ASP A 57 7.00 12.05 6.41
C ASP A 57 8.22 12.95 6.19
N GLY A 58 7.98 14.22 5.83
CA GLY A 58 9.03 15.18 5.47
C GLY A 58 9.94 15.57 6.63
N SER A 59 9.46 15.38 7.87
CA SER A 59 10.25 15.57 9.09
C SER A 59 11.12 14.36 9.46
N GLY A 60 10.98 13.26 8.71
CA GLY A 60 11.64 11.98 8.99
C GLY A 60 10.92 11.14 10.04
N ARG A 61 9.71 11.51 10.45
CA ARG A 61 8.92 10.70 11.38
C ARG A 61 8.43 9.45 10.67
N HIS A 62 8.66 8.31 11.30
CA HIS A 62 8.25 6.99 10.83
C HIS A 62 7.01 6.50 11.58
N THR A 63 6.00 6.11 10.82
CA THR A 63 4.74 5.54 11.31
C THR A 63 4.56 4.17 10.68
N VAL A 64 4.28 3.17 11.52
CA VAL A 64 3.96 1.81 11.09
C VAL A 64 2.47 1.56 11.24
N VAL A 65 1.85 0.99 10.22
CA VAL A 65 0.43 0.59 10.26
C VAL A 65 0.29 -0.87 9.85
N ASP A 66 -0.05 -1.71 10.82
CA ASP A 66 -0.42 -3.10 10.62
C ASP A 66 -1.94 -3.26 10.69
N GLY A 67 -2.49 -4.21 9.91
CA GLY A 67 -3.90 -4.54 10.02
C GLY A 67 -4.31 -5.76 9.21
N GLU A 68 -5.47 -6.31 9.55
CA GLU A 68 -6.07 -7.41 8.81
C GLU A 68 -6.69 -6.91 7.51
N GLY A 69 -6.47 -7.67 6.45
CA GLY A 69 -7.02 -7.40 5.13
C GLY A 69 -6.63 -6.05 4.56
N VAL A 70 -7.46 -5.58 3.63
CA VAL A 70 -7.47 -4.23 3.06
C VAL A 70 -8.91 -3.77 3.01
N VAL A 71 -9.19 -2.52 3.43
CA VAL A 71 -10.56 -1.93 3.43
C VAL A 71 -11.67 -2.80 4.06
N GLY A 72 -11.31 -3.67 5.01
CA GLY A 72 -12.25 -4.60 5.66
C GLY A 72 -12.43 -5.94 4.95
N GLU A 73 -11.67 -6.19 3.88
CA GLU A 73 -11.74 -7.40 3.06
C GLU A 73 -10.42 -8.18 3.07
N GLN A 74 -10.51 -9.51 2.91
CA GLN A 74 -9.37 -10.42 2.70
C GLN A 74 -9.52 -11.09 1.33
N PRO A 75 -9.23 -10.38 0.23
CA PRO A 75 -9.53 -10.86 -1.11
C PRO A 75 -8.75 -12.13 -1.46
N VAL A 76 -9.42 -13.03 -2.18
CA VAL A 76 -8.84 -14.23 -2.77
C VAL A 76 -8.61 -13.99 -4.25
N LEU A 77 -7.35 -14.08 -4.69
CA LEU A 77 -6.96 -13.87 -6.08
C LEU A 77 -6.58 -15.21 -6.71
N ALA A 78 -7.46 -15.74 -7.56
CA ALA A 78 -7.12 -16.86 -8.44
C ALA A 78 -6.05 -16.45 -9.48
N PRO A 79 -5.43 -17.38 -10.22
CA PRO A 79 -4.55 -17.05 -11.34
C PRO A 79 -5.22 -16.10 -12.33
N GLY A 80 -4.54 -15.01 -12.68
CA GLY A 80 -5.08 -13.91 -13.50
C GLY A 80 -6.07 -12.99 -12.78
N GLY A 81 -6.36 -13.27 -11.50
CA GLY A 81 -7.28 -12.50 -10.67
C GLY A 81 -6.74 -11.12 -10.32
N VAL A 82 -7.67 -10.19 -10.15
CA VAL A 82 -7.38 -8.77 -9.90
C VAL A 82 -8.26 -8.26 -8.77
N PHE A 83 -7.66 -7.54 -7.84
CA PHE A 83 -8.38 -6.79 -6.81
C PHE A 83 -7.95 -5.33 -6.84
N VAL A 84 -8.91 -4.40 -6.78
CA VAL A 84 -8.66 -2.96 -6.78
C VAL A 84 -9.41 -2.34 -5.60
N TYR A 85 -8.73 -1.50 -4.84
CA TYR A 85 -9.35 -0.73 -3.78
C TYR A 85 -8.77 0.67 -3.69
N ASP A 86 -9.57 1.61 -3.19
CA ASP A 86 -9.13 2.95 -2.83
C ASP A 86 -9.10 3.15 -1.32
N SER A 87 -8.22 4.02 -0.86
CA SER A 87 -8.16 4.45 0.53
C SER A 87 -7.43 5.79 0.64
N PHE A 88 -7.19 6.25 1.85
CA PHE A 88 -6.53 7.53 2.10
C PHE A 88 -5.56 7.47 3.26
N VAL A 89 -4.61 8.38 3.25
CA VAL A 89 -3.66 8.63 4.32
C VAL A 89 -3.57 10.13 4.57
N THR A 90 -3.34 10.51 5.82
CA THR A 90 -3.05 11.89 6.20
C THR A 90 -1.59 11.99 6.61
N LEU A 91 -0.88 13.00 6.09
CA LEU A 91 0.43 13.41 6.59
C LEU A 91 0.32 14.78 7.26
N GLU A 92 1.11 14.99 8.31
CA GLU A 92 1.22 16.34 8.88
C GLU A 92 2.20 17.21 8.08
N ASP A 93 3.29 16.62 7.59
CA ASP A 93 4.37 17.34 6.89
C ASP A 93 4.80 16.60 5.61
N PRO A 94 4.33 17.03 4.42
CA PRO A 94 4.80 16.50 3.13
C PRO A 94 6.11 17.18 2.68
N PRO A 95 6.91 16.56 1.80
CA PRO A 95 6.65 15.29 1.12
C PRO A 95 6.84 14.09 2.05
N GLY A 96 6.14 13.00 1.79
CA GLY A 96 6.38 11.71 2.45
C GLY A 96 6.57 10.56 1.47
N GLN A 97 6.76 9.37 2.02
CA GLN A 97 6.85 8.12 1.29
C GLN A 97 6.08 7.05 2.04
N MET A 98 5.35 6.21 1.29
CA MET A 98 4.77 4.98 1.81
C MET A 98 5.38 3.79 1.09
N SER A 99 5.63 2.72 1.83
CA SER A 99 6.02 1.40 1.32
C SER A 99 5.47 0.33 2.24
N GLY A 100 5.54 -0.94 1.85
CA GLY A 100 5.06 -1.98 2.74
C GLY A 100 5.03 -3.36 2.10
N HIS A 101 4.19 -4.22 2.64
CA HIS A 101 3.91 -5.53 2.07
C HIS A 101 2.54 -6.06 2.50
N TYR A 102 2.01 -6.98 1.70
CA TYR A 102 0.91 -7.84 2.09
C TYR A 102 1.45 -9.19 2.53
N VAL A 103 0.86 -9.76 3.58
CA VAL A 103 1.00 -11.19 3.85
C VAL A 103 -0.10 -11.91 3.11
N MET A 104 0.30 -12.80 2.20
CA MET A 104 -0.63 -13.66 1.46
C MET A 104 -0.43 -15.12 1.84
N GLN A 105 -1.48 -15.91 1.68
CA GLN A 105 -1.47 -17.35 1.93
C GLN A 105 -2.11 -18.10 0.76
N ASP A 106 -1.50 -19.22 0.35
CA ASP A 106 -2.06 -20.11 -0.67
C ASP A 106 -3.04 -21.12 -0.07
N ALA A 107 -3.56 -22.03 -0.92
CA ALA A 107 -4.48 -23.08 -0.52
C ALA A 107 -3.87 -24.14 0.42
N TRP A 108 -2.53 -24.23 0.47
CA TRP A 108 -1.78 -25.20 1.27
C TRP A 108 -1.29 -24.63 2.60
N GLY A 109 -1.56 -23.35 2.87
CA GLY A 109 -1.14 -22.65 4.08
C GLY A 109 0.26 -22.03 3.98
N VAL A 110 0.91 -22.07 2.82
CA VAL A 110 2.19 -21.40 2.58
C VAL A 110 1.95 -19.90 2.61
N ARG A 111 2.81 -19.18 3.36
CA ARG A 111 2.72 -17.73 3.48
C ARG A 111 3.87 -17.07 2.74
N ALA A 112 3.56 -15.99 2.03
CA ALA A 112 4.53 -15.15 1.34
C ALA A 112 4.28 -13.67 1.65
N ARG A 113 5.33 -12.86 1.53
CA ARG A 113 5.23 -11.40 1.60
C ARG A 113 5.29 -10.83 0.19
N VAL A 114 4.20 -10.21 -0.25
CA VAL A 114 4.12 -9.52 -1.53
C VAL A 114 4.44 -8.05 -1.28
N PRO A 115 5.55 -7.51 -1.83
CA PRO A 115 5.96 -6.14 -1.56
C PRO A 115 5.00 -5.14 -2.21
N VAL A 116 4.72 -4.05 -1.49
CA VAL A 116 4.15 -2.85 -2.08
C VAL A 116 5.30 -1.89 -2.38
N PRO A 117 5.55 -1.54 -3.66
CA PRO A 117 6.62 -0.62 -4.02
C PRO A 117 6.48 0.72 -3.30
N ALA A 118 7.61 1.36 -2.99
CA ALA A 118 7.60 2.69 -2.40
C ALA A 118 6.96 3.70 -3.36
N PHE A 119 6.07 4.55 -2.84
CA PHE A 119 5.46 5.64 -3.59
C PHE A 119 5.48 6.94 -2.79
N GLY A 120 5.67 8.06 -3.50
CA GLY A 120 5.78 9.38 -2.90
C GLY A 120 4.42 10.00 -2.61
N LEU A 121 4.31 10.63 -1.45
CA LEU A 121 3.19 11.48 -1.03
C LEU A 121 3.62 12.93 -1.19
N VAL A 122 3.56 13.43 -2.44
CA VAL A 122 3.98 14.79 -2.78
C VAL A 122 2.74 15.66 -2.89
N GLY A 123 2.68 16.73 -2.09
CA GLY A 123 1.59 17.70 -2.16
C GLY A 123 1.51 18.36 -3.55
N ALA A 124 0.43 19.10 -3.81
CA ALA A 124 0.33 19.86 -5.06
C ALA A 124 1.60 20.70 -5.24
N ALA A 125 2.33 20.45 -6.33
CA ALA A 125 3.42 21.33 -6.74
C ALA A 125 2.82 22.74 -6.80
N GLY A 126 3.29 23.63 -5.92
CA GLY A 126 2.87 25.02 -5.92
C GLY A 126 2.97 25.52 -7.35
N GLY A 127 1.88 26.11 -7.86
CA GLY A 127 1.83 26.63 -9.22
C GLY A 127 3.09 27.44 -9.48
N ARG A 128 3.90 27.01 -10.44
CA ARG A 128 4.87 27.90 -11.06
C ARG A 128 4.06 28.97 -11.76
N THR A 129 3.81 30.08 -11.07
CA THR A 129 3.52 31.35 -11.73
C THR A 129 4.77 31.67 -12.55
N LEU A 130 4.71 31.39 -13.85
CA LEU A 130 5.62 32.01 -14.80
C LEU A 130 5.18 33.48 -14.87
N ASN A 131 5.97 34.35 -14.23
CA ASN A 131 5.94 35.78 -14.52
C ASN A 131 6.52 36.04 -15.92
#